data_AF-A0A512UDS9-F1
#
_entry.id   AF-A0A512UDS9-F1
#
_cell.length_a   1.000
_cell.length_b   1.000
_cell.length_c   1.000
_cell.angle_alpha   90.00
_cell.angle_beta   90.00
_cell.angle_gamma   90.00
#
_symmetry.space_group_name_H-M   'P 1'
#
loop_
_entity.id
_entity.type
_entity.pdbx_description
1 polymer ?
#
loop_
_entity_poly.entity_id
_entity_poly.type
_entity_poly.pdbx_seq_one_letter_code
_entity_poly.pdbx_strand_id
1 'polypeptide(L)'
;MSRLRRLDRAILSEGADSTPIDSDDQESLIAHLAEQNNASRRFFLRVLIASILVEIPISVLGMRLSVGGARPVALLLVCHVLTLINGLYDFQHPSEARGELFGGAFGASIDVETTRRNTDVVGKLVSAGKWLLSFYGILVLNTVVLLQLLRQVYLLHGFEAIDTLLILPVINIIAMALVRKWYGDISREIRALHGLKYKFKTA
;
A
#
# COMPACT_ATOMS: atom_id res chain seq x y z
N MET A 1 -41.68 19.40 -14.11
CA MET A 1 -40.79 19.24 -12.95
C MET A 1 -39.81 18.10 -13.22
N SER A 2 -38.50 18.35 -13.08
CA SER A 2 -37.44 17.37 -13.32
C SER A 2 -37.49 16.20 -12.32
N ARG A 3 -37.28 14.97 -12.80
CA ARG A 3 -37.22 13.75 -11.97
C ARG A 3 -36.20 13.85 -10.83
N LEU A 4 -35.11 14.61 -11.02
CA LEU A 4 -34.10 14.88 -10.00
C LEU A 4 -34.68 15.58 -8.76
N ARG A 5 -35.60 16.54 -8.95
CA ARG A 5 -36.22 17.26 -7.82
C ARG A 5 -37.18 16.41 -7.00
N ARG A 6 -37.77 15.36 -7.58
CA ARG A 6 -38.62 14.42 -6.84
C ARG A 6 -37.78 13.44 -6.02
N LEU A 7 -36.62 13.04 -6.53
CA LEU A 7 -35.70 12.12 -5.85
C LEU A 7 -35.01 12.81 -4.66
N ASP A 8 -34.54 14.06 -4.82
CA ASP A 8 -34.02 14.85 -3.69
C ASP A 8 -35.06 15.04 -2.58
N ARG A 9 -36.32 15.31 -2.96
CA ARG A 9 -37.39 15.53 -1.97
C ARG A 9 -37.79 14.24 -1.26
N ALA A 10 -37.70 13.10 -1.94
CA ALA A 10 -37.93 11.78 -1.35
C ALA A 10 -36.83 11.41 -0.34
N ILE A 11 -35.56 11.65 -0.69
CA ILE A 11 -34.41 11.43 0.21
C ILE A 11 -34.51 12.34 1.45
N LEU A 12 -34.90 13.61 1.25
CA LEU A 12 -35.08 14.55 2.35
C LEU A 12 -36.32 14.25 3.22
N SER A 13 -37.37 13.64 2.66
CA SER A 13 -38.55 13.24 3.45
C SER A 13 -38.34 11.93 4.19
N GLU A 14 -37.60 10.96 3.64
CA GLU A 14 -37.23 9.74 4.36
C GLU A 14 -36.25 10.01 5.52
N GLY A 15 -35.38 11.02 5.39
CA GLY A 15 -34.47 11.45 6.45
C GLY A 15 -35.12 12.24 7.60
N ALA A 16 -36.38 12.67 7.46
CA ALA A 16 -37.08 13.42 8.51
C ALA A 16 -37.69 12.52 9.59
N ASP A 17 -38.01 11.27 9.24
CA ASP A 17 -38.57 10.26 10.16
C ASP A 17 -37.57 9.16 10.53
N SER A 18 -36.34 9.20 10.00
CA SER A 18 -35.27 8.33 10.46
C SER A 18 -34.86 8.79 11.86
N THR A 19 -35.37 8.10 12.89
CA THR A 19 -34.80 8.15 14.24
C THR A 19 -33.27 8.15 14.12
N PRO A 20 -32.57 9.12 14.73
CA PRO A 20 -31.11 9.14 14.66
C PRO A 20 -30.61 7.76 15.06
N ILE A 21 -29.78 7.17 14.20
CA ILE A 21 -29.13 5.90 14.49
C ILE A 21 -28.49 6.01 15.88
N ASP A 22 -28.70 5.01 16.73
CA ASP A 22 -28.10 4.97 18.05
C ASP A 22 -26.58 5.05 17.90
N SER A 23 -25.91 5.74 18.82
CA SER A 23 -24.46 5.90 18.79
C SER A 23 -23.71 4.57 18.83
N ASP A 24 -24.35 3.55 19.39
CA ASP A 24 -23.85 2.18 19.49
C ASP A 24 -23.98 1.44 18.15
N ASP A 25 -25.12 1.60 17.47
CA ASP A 25 -25.34 1.07 16.12
C ASP A 25 -24.37 1.68 15.10
N GLN A 26 -24.11 2.99 15.20
CA GLN A 26 -23.13 3.66 14.34
C GLN A 26 -21.70 3.14 14.58
N GLU A 27 -21.35 2.88 15.83
CA GLU A 27 -20.02 2.36 16.19
C GLU A 27 -19.83 0.92 15.70
N SER A 28 -20.84 0.09 15.89
CA SER A 28 -20.89 -1.27 15.35
C SER A 28 -20.73 -1.26 13.82
N LEU A 29 -21.43 -0.36 13.11
CA LEU A 29 -21.33 -0.23 11.66
C LEU A 29 -19.92 0.21 11.22
N ILE A 30 -19.34 1.21 11.87
CA ILE A 30 -17.98 1.69 11.57
C ILE A 30 -16.95 0.59 11.79
N ALA A 31 -17.06 -0.15 12.91
CA ALA A 31 -16.19 -1.28 13.22
C ALA A 31 -16.32 -2.39 12.15
N HIS A 32 -17.54 -2.72 11.75
CA HIS A 32 -17.81 -3.69 10.71
C HIS A 32 -17.21 -3.28 9.36
N LEU A 33 -17.36 -2.01 8.94
CA LEU A 33 -16.76 -1.49 7.72
C LEU A 33 -15.23 -1.55 7.75
N ALA A 34 -14.62 -1.23 8.89
CA ALA A 34 -13.17 -1.32 9.08
C ALA A 34 -12.68 -2.77 8.97
N GLU A 35 -13.38 -3.70 9.62
CA GLU A 35 -13.07 -5.13 9.55
C GLU A 35 -13.20 -5.65 8.11
N GLN A 36 -14.28 -5.28 7.41
CA GLN A 36 -14.51 -5.66 6.02
C GLN A 36 -13.41 -5.12 5.11
N ASN A 37 -13.00 -3.86 5.26
CA ASN A 37 -11.91 -3.27 4.49
C ASN A 37 -10.57 -4.02 4.72
N ASN A 38 -10.28 -4.36 5.99
CA ASN A 38 -9.12 -5.18 6.35
C ASN A 38 -9.16 -6.60 5.76
N ALA A 39 -10.33 -7.23 5.75
CA ALA A 39 -10.54 -8.54 5.15
C ALA A 39 -10.34 -8.50 3.62
N SER A 40 -10.94 -7.52 2.94
CA SER A 40 -10.78 -7.31 1.49
C SER A 40 -9.33 -7.08 1.11
N ARG A 41 -8.62 -6.20 1.84
CA ARG A 41 -7.18 -5.97 1.61
C ARG A 41 -6.37 -7.27 1.70
N ARG A 42 -6.56 -8.06 2.75
CA ARG A 42 -5.86 -9.35 2.95
C ARG A 42 -6.17 -10.32 1.83
N PHE A 43 -7.43 -10.37 1.38
CA PHE A 43 -7.83 -11.21 0.26
C PHE A 43 -7.13 -10.80 -1.04
N PHE A 44 -7.18 -9.52 -1.42
CA PHE A 44 -6.52 -9.04 -2.64
C PHE A 44 -5.01 -9.26 -2.62
N LEU A 45 -4.35 -9.04 -1.48
CA LEU A 45 -2.91 -9.30 -1.35
C LEU A 45 -2.58 -10.79 -1.53
N ARG A 46 -3.39 -11.70 -0.96
CA ARG A 46 -3.19 -13.15 -1.13
C ARG A 46 -3.34 -13.57 -2.59
N VAL A 47 -4.37 -13.06 -3.27
CA VAL A 47 -4.60 -13.33 -4.70
C VAL A 47 -3.44 -12.80 -5.54
N LEU A 48 -2.99 -11.56 -5.27
CA LEU A 48 -1.86 -10.96 -5.99
C LEU A 48 -0.56 -11.73 -5.77
N ILE A 49 -0.26 -12.13 -4.53
CA ILE A 49 0.92 -12.95 -4.19
C ILE A 49 0.85 -14.31 -4.91
N ALA A 50 -0.31 -14.96 -4.91
CA ALA A 50 -0.49 -16.22 -5.62
C ALA A 50 -0.28 -16.06 -7.13
N SER A 51 -0.78 -14.98 -7.75
CA SER A 51 -0.52 -14.66 -9.16
C SER A 51 0.97 -14.49 -9.44
N ILE A 52 1.67 -13.69 -8.63
CA ILE A 52 3.11 -13.46 -8.77
C ILE A 52 3.90 -14.77 -8.70
N LEU A 53 3.55 -15.67 -7.78
CA LEU A 53 4.21 -16.97 -7.65
C LEU A 53 4.05 -17.85 -8.89
N VAL A 54 2.89 -17.80 -9.56
CA VAL A 54 2.64 -18.51 -10.82
C VAL A 54 3.38 -17.85 -12.00
N GLU A 55 3.52 -16.52 -11.98
CA GLU A 55 4.20 -15.77 -13.04
C GLU A 55 5.72 -15.94 -13.03
N ILE A 56 6.35 -16.15 -11.87
CA ILE A 56 7.80 -16.32 -11.74
C ILE A 56 8.35 -17.42 -12.67
N PRO A 57 7.88 -18.69 -12.65
CA PRO A 57 8.44 -19.73 -13.52
C PRO A 57 8.23 -19.42 -15.01
N ILE A 58 7.09 -18.82 -15.38
CA ILE A 58 6.79 -18.44 -16.76
C ILE A 58 7.75 -17.34 -17.22
N SER A 59 7.94 -16.31 -16.41
CA SER A 59 8.80 -15.17 -16.72
C SER A 59 10.28 -15.58 -16.76
N VAL A 60 10.71 -16.45 -15.86
CA VAL A 60 12.07 -17.02 -15.85
C VAL A 60 12.32 -17.86 -17.09
N LEU A 61 11.36 -18.71 -17.49
CA LEU A 61 11.47 -19.52 -18.70
C LEU A 61 11.53 -18.63 -19.94
N GLY A 62 10.63 -17.65 -20.06
CA GLY A 62 10.63 -16.68 -21.16
C GLY A 62 11.94 -15.90 -21.27
N MET A 63 12.46 -15.40 -20.14
CA MET A 63 13.74 -14.68 -20.09
C MET A 63 14.93 -15.57 -20.48
N ARG A 64 14.92 -16.85 -20.06
CA ARG A 64 15.97 -17.81 -20.45
C ARG A 64 15.95 -18.14 -21.94
N LEU A 65 14.77 -18.18 -22.55
CA LEU A 65 14.61 -18.50 -23.97
C LEU A 65 14.92 -17.31 -24.89
N SER A 66 14.66 -16.07 -24.46
CA SER A 66 14.88 -14.88 -25.28
C SER A 66 16.33 -14.35 -25.19
N VAL A 67 16.73 -13.78 -24.05
CA VAL A 67 18.00 -13.05 -23.94
C VAL A 67 19.19 -13.99 -23.68
N GLY A 68 18.92 -15.11 -23.00
CA GLY A 68 19.97 -15.95 -22.44
C GLY A 68 20.77 -15.25 -21.33
N GLY A 69 21.58 -16.01 -20.61
CA GLY A 69 22.45 -15.48 -19.55
C GLY A 69 21.79 -15.34 -18.17
N ALA A 70 22.62 -15.48 -17.13
CA ALA A 70 22.15 -15.53 -15.75
C ALA A 70 21.73 -14.17 -15.18
N ARG A 71 22.29 -13.07 -15.68
CA ARG A 71 22.12 -11.74 -15.09
C ARG A 71 20.72 -11.14 -15.29
N PRO A 72 20.11 -11.14 -16.50
CA PRO A 72 18.72 -10.68 -16.68
C PRO A 72 17.73 -11.50 -15.85
N VAL A 73 17.93 -12.83 -15.80
CA VAL A 73 17.12 -13.74 -14.98
C VAL A 73 17.24 -13.39 -13.49
N ALA A 74 18.46 -13.11 -13.00
CA ALA A 74 18.67 -12.71 -11.61
C ALA A 74 17.97 -11.38 -11.29
N LEU A 75 18.07 -10.37 -12.17
CA LEU A 75 17.38 -9.08 -11.98
C LEU A 75 15.86 -9.24 -11.97
N LEU A 76 15.31 -10.06 -12.87
CA LEU A 76 13.89 -10.39 -12.92
C LEU A 76 13.41 -11.06 -11.61
N LEU A 77 14.18 -12.04 -11.12
CA LEU A 77 13.89 -12.69 -9.84
C LEU A 77 13.93 -11.70 -8.68
N VAL A 78 14.93 -10.81 -8.65
CA VAL A 78 15.01 -9.74 -7.63
C VAL A 78 13.76 -8.84 -7.70
N CYS A 79 13.28 -8.47 -8.88
CA CYS A 79 12.04 -7.69 -9.00
C CYS A 79 10.83 -8.41 -8.40
N HIS A 80 10.64 -9.70 -8.72
CA HIS A 80 9.54 -10.48 -8.16
C HIS A 80 9.66 -10.63 -6.63
N VAL A 81 10.86 -10.90 -6.13
CA VAL A 81 11.12 -11.01 -4.69
C VAL A 81 10.85 -9.69 -3.97
N LEU A 82 11.30 -8.55 -4.50
CA LEU A 82 11.01 -7.24 -3.91
C LEU A 82 9.51 -6.94 -3.90
N THR A 83 8.79 -7.32 -4.96
CA THR A 83 7.33 -7.17 -5.03
C THR A 83 6.63 -8.05 -3.99
N LEU A 84 7.08 -9.30 -3.82
CA LEU A 84 6.58 -10.22 -2.80
C LEU A 84 6.85 -9.71 -1.40
N ILE A 85 8.06 -9.20 -1.11
CA ILE A 85 8.39 -8.57 0.17
C ILE A 85 7.42 -7.41 0.43
N ASN A 86 7.15 -6.57 -0.58
CA ASN A 86 6.19 -5.47 -0.47
C ASN A 86 4.74 -5.92 -0.22
N GLY A 87 4.36 -7.12 -0.68
CA GLY A 87 3.03 -7.69 -0.45
C GLY A 87 2.89 -8.40 0.90
N LEU A 88 3.93 -9.12 1.31
CA LEU A 88 3.96 -9.94 2.52
C LEU A 88 4.21 -9.11 3.78
N TYR A 89 5.13 -8.15 3.70
CA TYR A 89 5.37 -7.24 4.80
C TYR A 89 4.35 -6.11 4.73
N ASP A 90 3.43 -6.15 5.71
CA ASP A 90 2.54 -5.03 6.00
C ASP A 90 3.36 -3.89 6.62
N PHE A 91 4.18 -3.23 5.80
CA PHE A 91 4.82 -1.99 6.17
C PHE A 91 3.71 -0.98 6.46
N GLN A 92 3.43 -0.81 7.75
CA GLN A 92 2.51 0.20 8.27
C GLN A 92 2.88 1.54 7.67
N HIS A 93 1.86 2.30 7.29
CA HIS A 93 2.07 3.64 6.74
C HIS A 93 2.79 4.48 7.82
N PRO A 94 3.88 5.21 7.52
CA PRO A 94 4.57 6.04 8.51
C PRO A 94 3.63 7.05 9.19
N SER A 95 2.53 7.43 8.50
CA SER A 95 1.49 8.32 9.03
C SER A 95 0.63 7.70 10.13
N GLU A 96 0.52 6.36 10.20
CA GLU A 96 -0.19 5.68 11.30
C GLU A 96 0.72 5.56 12.53
N ALA A 97 2.00 5.23 12.33
CA ALA A 97 3.00 5.24 13.39
C ALA A 97 3.17 6.64 14.03
N ARG A 98 2.97 7.72 13.26
CA ARG A 98 3.03 9.10 13.77
C ARG A 98 1.81 9.48 14.62
N GLY A 99 0.67 8.81 14.43
CA GLY A 99 -0.53 8.99 15.25
C GLY A 99 -0.40 8.35 16.63
N GLU A 100 0.24 7.18 16.72
CA GLU A 100 0.51 6.51 18.00
C GLU A 100 1.64 7.20 18.79
N LEU A 101 2.70 7.65 18.11
CA LEU A 101 3.82 8.34 18.77
C LEU A 101 3.45 9.71 19.38
N PHE A 102 2.36 10.32 18.94
CA PHE A 102 1.82 11.57 19.53
C PHE A 102 0.62 11.34 20.45
N GLY A 103 0.03 10.14 20.48
CA GLY A 103 -1.22 9.84 21.16
C GLY A 103 -1.09 9.13 22.52
N GLY A 104 0.01 8.42 22.78
CA GLY A 104 0.16 7.75 24.08
C GLY A 104 1.46 6.99 24.21
N ALA A 105 2.12 7.17 25.35
CA ALA A 105 3.23 6.35 25.83
C ALA A 105 4.59 6.52 25.10
N PHE A 106 5.20 7.70 25.18
CA PHE A 106 6.66 7.78 25.41
C PHE A 106 7.03 9.04 26.21
N GLY A 107 6.34 9.21 27.35
CA GLY A 107 6.85 9.97 28.48
C GLY A 107 7.90 9.15 29.21
N ALA A 108 9.05 8.92 28.57
CA ALA A 108 10.26 8.46 29.24
C ALA A 108 11.37 9.41 28.83
N SER A 109 11.58 10.40 29.70
CA SER A 109 12.73 11.29 29.74
C SER A 109 14.02 10.47 29.72
N ILE A 110 14.59 10.30 28.53
CA ILE A 110 15.99 9.90 28.38
C ILE A 110 16.75 11.18 28.06
N ASP A 111 17.62 11.56 29.00
CA ASP A 111 18.48 12.74 28.97
C ASP A 111 19.13 12.96 27.60
N VAL A 112 18.80 14.11 27.00
CA VAL A 112 19.11 14.50 25.62
C VAL A 112 20.48 15.22 25.49
N GLU A 113 21.20 15.46 26.57
CA GLU A 113 22.29 16.46 26.53
C GLU A 113 23.69 15.90 26.22
N THR A 114 24.00 14.63 26.47
CA THR A 114 25.38 14.10 26.34
C THR A 114 25.64 13.22 25.11
N THR A 115 24.62 12.85 24.34
CA THR A 115 24.77 12.00 23.13
C THR A 115 24.57 12.80 21.84
N ARG A 116 25.18 13.98 21.71
CA ARG A 116 24.84 14.94 20.62
C ARG A 116 25.84 15.03 19.45
N ARG A 117 26.93 14.24 19.43
CA ARG A 117 27.99 14.42 18.39
C ARG A 117 28.40 13.16 17.60
N ASN A 118 28.19 11.96 18.13
CA ASN A 118 28.43 10.68 17.41
C ASN A 118 27.15 9.95 16.97
N THR A 119 25.98 10.48 17.35
CA THR A 119 24.64 9.96 17.04
C THR A 119 24.11 10.42 15.69
N ASP A 120 24.70 11.45 15.07
CA ASP A 120 24.20 11.97 13.80
C ASP A 120 24.40 10.97 12.66
N VAL A 121 25.52 10.25 12.62
CA VAL A 121 25.78 9.25 11.57
C VAL A 121 24.93 8.00 11.79
N VAL A 122 24.90 7.49 13.02
CA VAL A 122 24.08 6.31 13.38
C VAL A 122 22.59 6.62 13.20
N GLY A 123 22.13 7.80 13.61
CA GLY A 123 20.76 8.26 13.44
C GLY A 123 20.37 8.41 11.96
N LYS A 124 21.24 8.97 11.12
CA LYS A 124 21.03 9.04 9.66
C LYS A 124 20.97 7.65 9.03
N LEU A 125 21.84 6.72 9.43
CA LEU A 125 21.83 5.35 8.94
C LEU A 125 20.55 4.59 9.32
N VAL A 126 20.11 4.72 10.58
CA VAL A 126 18.85 4.10 11.04
C VAL A 126 17.65 4.70 10.31
N SER A 127 17.64 6.02 10.09
CA SER A 127 16.57 6.69 9.33
C SER A 127 16.54 6.24 7.88
N ALA A 128 17.69 6.16 7.22
CA ALA A 128 17.81 5.64 5.86
C ALA A 128 17.38 4.16 5.77
N GLY A 129 17.77 3.33 6.74
CA GLY A 129 17.34 1.94 6.83
C GLY A 129 15.83 1.80 6.98
N LYS A 130 15.20 2.61 7.85
CA LYS A 130 13.74 2.65 7.99
C LYS A 130 13.04 3.09 6.70
N TRP A 131 13.61 4.05 5.98
CA TRP A 131 13.07 4.48 4.70
C TRP A 131 13.23 3.42 3.61
N LEU A 132 14.39 2.77 3.52
CA LEU A 132 14.65 1.69 2.57
C LEU A 132 13.74 0.48 2.83
N LEU A 133 13.49 0.16 4.09
CA LEU A 133 12.55 -0.87 4.53
C LEU A 133 11.10 -0.36 4.58
N SER A 134 10.80 0.81 4.02
CA SER A 134 9.41 1.25 3.84
C SER A 134 8.86 0.72 2.51
N PHE A 135 7.53 0.70 2.38
CA PHE A 135 6.87 0.37 1.12
C PHE A 135 7.41 1.19 -0.06
N TYR A 136 7.57 2.50 0.12
CA TYR A 136 8.09 3.39 -0.91
C TYR A 136 9.57 3.13 -1.22
N GLY A 137 10.38 2.82 -0.20
CA GLY A 137 11.79 2.48 -0.40
C GLY A 137 11.94 1.23 -1.27
N ILE A 138 11.20 0.17 -0.96
CA ILE A 138 11.20 -1.07 -1.75
C ILE A 138 10.60 -0.84 -3.14
N LEU A 139 9.55 -0.02 -3.27
CA LEU A 139 8.97 0.35 -4.56
C LEU A 139 10.00 1.06 -5.47
N VAL A 140 10.73 2.03 -4.92
CA VAL A 140 11.79 2.75 -5.62
C VAL A 140 12.92 1.79 -6.00
N LEU A 141 13.38 0.95 -5.07
CA LEU A 141 14.41 -0.05 -5.35
C LEU A 141 13.99 -1.00 -6.47
N ASN A 142 12.77 -1.51 -6.42
CA ASN A 142 12.21 -2.40 -7.44
C ASN A 142 12.13 -1.70 -8.81
N THR A 143 11.73 -0.42 -8.83
CA THR A 143 11.74 0.40 -10.05
C THR A 143 13.15 0.54 -10.64
N VAL A 144 14.17 0.76 -9.80
CA VAL A 144 15.57 0.85 -10.24
C VAL A 144 16.05 -0.49 -10.82
N VAL A 145 15.76 -1.62 -10.17
CA VAL A 145 16.12 -2.95 -10.67
C VAL A 145 15.43 -3.23 -12.01
N LEU A 146 14.16 -2.87 -12.13
CA LEU A 146 13.40 -3.02 -13.37
C LEU A 146 14.00 -2.18 -14.52
N LEU A 147 14.39 -0.93 -14.26
CA LEU A 147 15.06 -0.10 -15.26
C LEU A 147 16.42 -0.68 -15.69
N GLN A 148 17.17 -1.28 -14.75
CA GLN A 148 18.41 -1.99 -15.07
C GLN A 148 18.15 -3.22 -15.94
N LEU A 149 17.11 -3.98 -15.65
CA LEU A 149 16.68 -5.14 -16.44
C LEU A 149 16.30 -4.69 -17.86
N LEU A 150 15.42 -3.69 -18.02
CA LEU A 150 15.00 -3.17 -19.32
C LEU A 150 16.20 -2.69 -20.14
N ARG A 151 17.11 -1.91 -19.53
CA ARG A 151 18.33 -1.46 -20.21
C ARG A 151 19.19 -2.64 -20.66
N GLN A 152 19.31 -3.67 -19.83
CA GLN A 152 20.15 -4.83 -20.16
C GLN A 152 19.56 -5.67 -21.30
N VAL A 153 18.24 -5.93 -21.27
CA VAL A 153 17.55 -6.64 -22.36
C VAL A 153 17.68 -5.87 -23.67
N TYR A 154 17.41 -4.55 -23.63
CA TYR A 154 17.52 -3.68 -24.79
C TYR A 154 18.92 -3.70 -25.42
N LEU A 155 19.98 -3.65 -24.61
CA LEU A 155 21.36 -3.66 -25.10
C LEU A 155 21.81 -5.02 -25.67
N LEU A 156 21.21 -6.13 -25.24
CA LEU A 156 21.66 -7.47 -25.63
C LEU A 156 20.97 -8.02 -26.88
N HIS A 157 19.68 -7.75 -27.08
CA HIS A 157 18.92 -8.38 -28.16
C HIS A 157 17.94 -7.45 -28.90
N GLY A 158 17.76 -6.20 -28.46
CA GLY A 158 16.60 -5.42 -28.86
C GLY A 158 15.31 -5.92 -28.19
N PHE A 159 14.16 -5.36 -28.55
CA PHE A 159 12.86 -5.78 -28.00
C PHE A 159 12.18 -6.77 -28.95
N GLU A 160 12.04 -8.02 -28.52
CA GLU A 160 11.24 -9.05 -29.18
C GLU A 160 9.84 -9.18 -28.56
N ALA A 161 8.94 -9.90 -29.24
CA ALA A 161 7.60 -10.15 -28.71
C ALA A 161 7.61 -10.92 -27.37
N ILE A 162 8.59 -11.79 -27.14
CA ILE A 162 8.74 -12.54 -25.88
C ILE A 162 9.08 -11.59 -24.72
N ASP A 163 9.76 -10.48 -24.99
CA ASP A 163 10.09 -9.46 -23.97
C ASP A 163 8.87 -8.71 -23.45
N THR A 164 7.70 -8.88 -24.07
CA THR A 164 6.44 -8.38 -23.50
C THR A 164 6.16 -8.97 -22.12
N LEU A 165 6.73 -10.13 -21.77
CA LEU A 165 6.66 -10.70 -20.42
C LEU A 165 7.32 -9.80 -19.35
N LEU A 166 8.22 -8.88 -19.74
CA LEU A 166 8.77 -7.86 -18.83
C LEU A 166 7.73 -6.87 -18.32
N ILE A 167 6.53 -6.84 -18.92
CA ILE A 167 5.41 -6.04 -18.42
C ILE A 167 4.80 -6.64 -17.14
N LEU A 168 4.97 -7.94 -16.89
CA LEU A 168 4.37 -8.60 -15.72
C LEU A 168 4.87 -8.01 -14.39
N PRO A 169 6.19 -7.84 -14.15
CA PRO A 169 6.68 -7.10 -12.98
C PRO A 169 6.10 -5.67 -12.86
N VAL A 170 5.91 -4.96 -13.98
CA VAL A 170 5.32 -3.61 -13.98
C VAL A 170 3.88 -3.65 -13.50
N ILE A 171 3.07 -4.55 -14.06
CA ILE A 171 1.65 -4.73 -13.69
C ILE A 171 1.54 -5.07 -12.20
N ASN A 172 2.39 -5.96 -11.69
CA ASN A 172 2.39 -6.33 -10.28
C ASN A 172 2.74 -5.16 -9.34
N ILE A 173 3.72 -4.34 -9.72
CA ILE A 173 4.07 -3.12 -8.99
C ILE A 173 2.88 -2.15 -8.94
N ILE A 174 2.23 -1.92 -10.08
CA ILE A 174 1.07 -1.03 -10.18
C ILE A 174 -0.10 -1.58 -9.36
N ALA A 175 -0.42 -2.87 -9.51
CA ALA A 175 -1.49 -3.53 -8.77
C ALA A 175 -1.26 -3.40 -7.26
N MET A 176 -0.04 -3.62 -6.78
CA MET A 176 0.32 -3.45 -5.38
C MET A 176 0.10 -2.02 -4.89
N ALA A 177 0.50 -1.02 -5.68
CA ALA A 177 0.30 0.39 -5.35
C ALA A 177 -1.19 0.77 -5.34
N LEU A 178 -1.99 0.26 -6.29
CA LEU A 178 -3.42 0.50 -6.36
C LEU A 178 -4.17 -0.12 -5.18
N VAL A 179 -3.89 -1.37 -4.82
CA VAL A 179 -4.51 -2.03 -3.65
C VAL A 179 -4.22 -1.25 -2.37
N ARG A 180 -2.98 -0.80 -2.18
CA ARG A 180 -2.62 0.01 -1.01
C ARG A 180 -3.28 1.38 -1.00
N LYS A 181 -3.32 2.06 -2.15
CA LYS A 181 -4.00 3.35 -2.29
C LYS A 181 -5.49 3.21 -1.97
N TRP A 182 -6.16 2.24 -2.59
CA TRP A 182 -7.59 1.98 -2.40
C TRP A 182 -7.92 1.69 -0.93
N TYR A 183 -7.15 0.81 -0.28
CA TYR A 183 -7.28 0.56 1.15
C TYR A 183 -7.10 1.84 1.99
N GLY A 184 -6.08 2.64 1.69
CA GLY A 184 -5.82 3.90 2.39
C GLY A 184 -6.93 4.93 2.22
N ASP A 185 -7.50 5.02 1.03
CA ASP A 185 -8.62 5.91 0.70
C ASP A 185 -9.86 5.52 1.53
N ILE A 186 -10.25 4.23 1.51
CA ILE A 186 -11.38 3.72 2.32
C ILE A 186 -11.14 3.93 3.82
N SER A 187 -9.94 3.62 4.32
CA SER A 187 -9.59 3.81 5.73
C SER A 187 -9.63 5.28 6.16
N ARG A 188 -9.40 6.24 5.25
CA ARG A 188 -9.59 7.67 5.55
C ARG A 188 -11.07 8.03 5.61
N GLU A 189 -11.89 7.51 4.71
CA GLU A 189 -13.35 7.73 4.72
C GLU A 189 -13.99 7.16 5.98
N ILE A 190 -13.64 5.93 6.37
CA ILE A 190 -14.12 5.31 7.62
C ILE A 190 -13.74 6.15 8.85
N ARG A 191 -12.49 6.68 8.90
CA ARG A 191 -12.08 7.61 9.97
C ARG A 191 -12.83 8.93 9.95
N ALA A 192 -13.14 9.46 8.76
CA ALA A 192 -13.94 10.69 8.63
C ALA A 192 -15.37 10.48 9.18
N LEU A 193 -15.97 9.30 8.96
CA LEU A 193 -17.25 8.92 9.57
C LEU A 193 -17.17 8.93 11.10
N HIS A 194 -16.07 8.44 11.67
CA HIS A 194 -15.83 8.49 13.11
C HIS A 194 -15.73 9.93 13.64
N GLY A 195 -15.11 10.84 12.87
CA GLY A 195 -15.02 12.27 13.22
C GLY A 195 -16.37 13.00 13.23
N LEU A 196 -17.35 12.56 12.44
CA LEU A 196 -18.68 13.15 12.41
C LEU A 196 -19.47 12.86 13.70
N LYS A 197 -19.28 11.69 14.34
CA LYS A 197 -19.89 11.32 15.63
C LYS A 197 -19.64 12.38 16.72
N TYR A 198 -18.40 12.87 16.82
CA TYR A 198 -18.03 13.85 17.85
C TYR A 198 -18.65 15.23 17.64
N LYS A 199 -18.91 15.63 16.40
CA LYS A 199 -19.54 16.93 16.10
C LYS A 199 -21.00 16.97 16.53
N PHE A 200 -21.74 15.86 16.43
CA PHE A 200 -23.14 15.81 16.83
C PHE A 200 -23.37 15.55 18.33
N LYS A 201 -22.37 15.04 19.05
CA LYS A 201 -22.44 14.88 20.52
C LYS A 201 -22.17 16.18 21.29
N THR A 202 -21.57 17.18 20.64
CA THR A 202 -21.12 18.44 21.27
C THR A 202 -21.98 19.66 20.92
N ALA A 203 -22.94 19.50 20.01
CA ALA A 203 -23.95 20.50 19.64
C ALA A 203 -25.28 20.19 20.33
#